data_AF-A0A6I3MIU2-F1
#
_entry.id   AF-A0A6I3MIU2-F1
#
_cell.length_a   1.000
_cell.length_b   1.000
_cell.length_c   1.000
_cell.angle_alpha   90.00
_cell.angle_beta   90.00
_cell.angle_gamma   90.00
#
_symmetry.space_group_name_H-M   'P 1'
#
loop_
_entity.id
_entity.type
_entity.pdbx_description
1 polymer ?
#
loop_
_entity_poly.entity_id
_entity_poly.type
_entity_poly.pdbx_seq_one_letter_code
_entity_poly.pdbx_strand_id
1 'polypeptide(L)'
;MNKYTILKWEKLLLWLIPPILRKKTHVDWLNLLLTPIRTIYEETLYKMQHTGQVIYLEKVLNETFNPAKNYNPNFSTEQKRLNELIYIDESVKPTLQYVYLHKEYYEPNGTLMLPQLKIFKHEEYTNRNNKPVYLAHRKDYTTIAYANFRVFIPENLITSGVIVATPSGGESLQKTEAIKVATIEYQNLLNFYKLAGKSYESYSYSLDDLD
;
A
#
# COMPACT_ATOMS: atom_id res chain seq x y z
N MET A 1 3.12 -21.12 3.39
CA MET A 1 2.42 -20.67 4.61
C MET A 1 2.20 -21.87 5.52
N ASN A 2 2.38 -21.71 6.83
CA ASN A 2 2.32 -22.81 7.80
C ASN A 2 0.89 -23.33 7.97
N LYS A 3 0.68 -24.63 7.74
CA LYS A 3 -0.64 -25.32 7.73
C LYS A 3 -1.37 -25.35 9.09
N TYR A 4 -0.78 -24.81 10.16
CA TYR A 4 -1.21 -25.06 11.53
C TYR A 4 -2.37 -24.18 12.01
N THR A 5 -2.62 -23.03 11.39
CA THR A 5 -3.74 -22.13 11.75
C THR A 5 -5.02 -22.40 10.98
N ILE A 6 -5.02 -23.33 10.03
CA ILE A 6 -6.19 -23.62 9.19
C ILE A 6 -6.95 -24.80 9.82
N LEU A 7 -8.10 -24.50 10.43
CA LEU A 7 -9.02 -25.50 10.94
C LEU A 7 -9.62 -26.34 9.80
N LYS A 8 -9.43 -27.66 9.88
CA LYS A 8 -10.10 -28.62 9.00
C LYS A 8 -11.42 -29.06 9.62
N TRP A 9 -12.47 -28.29 9.34
CA TRP A 9 -13.81 -28.48 9.89
C TRP A 9 -14.31 -29.92 9.78
N GLU A 10 -14.18 -30.55 8.62
CA GLU A 10 -14.60 -31.95 8.39
C GLU A 10 -13.97 -32.95 9.36
N LYS A 11 -12.67 -32.79 9.63
CA LYS A 11 -11.93 -33.69 10.54
C LYS A 11 -12.32 -33.42 11.99
N LEU A 12 -12.45 -32.14 12.37
CA LEU A 12 -12.86 -31.75 13.72
C LEU A 12 -14.26 -32.30 14.03
N LEU A 13 -15.16 -32.22 13.08
CA LEU A 13 -16.54 -32.69 13.17
C LEU A 13 -16.59 -34.23 13.38
N LEU A 14 -15.76 -34.96 12.63
CA LEU A 14 -15.55 -36.40 12.81
C LEU A 14 -15.04 -36.76 14.21
N TRP A 15 -14.21 -35.91 14.82
CA TRP A 15 -13.61 -36.14 16.14
C TRP A 15 -14.56 -35.78 17.27
N LEU A 16 -15.45 -34.79 17.08
CA LEU A 16 -16.42 -34.36 18.07
C LEU A 16 -17.63 -35.30 18.17
N ILE A 17 -17.99 -35.99 17.08
CA ILE A 17 -19.15 -36.89 17.03
C ILE A 17 -18.78 -38.28 17.60
N PRO A 18 -19.55 -38.80 18.59
CA PRO A 18 -19.43 -40.17 19.07
C PRO A 18 -19.62 -41.18 17.91
N PRO A 19 -18.90 -42.31 17.88
CA PRO A 19 -18.97 -43.27 16.77
C PRO A 19 -20.41 -43.73 16.42
N ILE A 20 -21.28 -43.81 17.42
CA ILE A 20 -22.68 -44.25 17.33
C ILE A 20 -23.55 -43.27 16.51
N LEU A 21 -23.21 -41.98 16.55
CA LEU A 21 -23.96 -40.90 15.90
C LEU A 21 -23.36 -40.48 14.54
N ARG A 22 -22.32 -41.16 14.06
CA ARG A 22 -21.60 -40.84 12.81
C ARG A 22 -22.33 -41.29 11.54
N LYS A 23 -23.67 -41.34 11.56
CA LYS A 23 -24.49 -41.62 10.38
C LYS A 23 -24.48 -40.40 9.46
N LYS A 24 -24.55 -40.64 8.14
CA LYS A 24 -24.46 -39.59 7.11
C LYS A 24 -25.44 -38.43 7.35
N THR A 25 -26.68 -38.74 7.71
CA THR A 25 -27.74 -37.76 8.00
C THR A 25 -27.39 -36.80 9.15
N HIS A 26 -26.83 -37.31 10.24
CA HIS A 26 -26.44 -36.49 11.39
C HIS A 26 -25.22 -35.62 11.09
N VAL A 27 -24.28 -36.15 10.29
CA VAL A 27 -23.10 -35.40 9.83
C VAL A 27 -23.51 -34.25 8.92
N ASP A 28 -24.41 -34.51 7.96
CA ASP A 28 -24.91 -33.49 7.02
C ASP A 28 -25.70 -32.40 7.75
N TRP A 29 -26.52 -32.78 8.74
CA TRP A 29 -27.24 -31.82 9.57
C TRP A 29 -26.30 -30.94 10.40
N LEU A 30 -25.26 -31.52 11.01
CA LEU A 30 -24.29 -30.75 11.78
C LEU A 30 -23.43 -29.85 10.88
N ASN A 31 -23.08 -30.31 9.67
CA ASN A 31 -22.41 -29.49 8.66
C ASN A 31 -23.23 -28.23 8.34
N LEU A 32 -24.54 -28.39 8.16
CA LEU A 32 -25.44 -27.28 7.86
C LEU A 32 -25.46 -26.25 9.00
N LEU A 33 -25.50 -26.71 10.25
CA LEU A 33 -25.39 -25.86 11.44
C LEU A 33 -24.02 -25.19 11.62
N LEU A 34 -22.95 -25.84 11.16
CA LEU A 34 -21.59 -25.29 11.24
C LEU A 34 -21.30 -24.26 10.14
N THR A 35 -22.05 -24.25 9.04
CA THR A 35 -21.88 -23.30 7.93
C THR A 35 -21.73 -21.85 8.38
N PRO A 36 -22.64 -21.25 9.18
CA PRO A 36 -22.50 -19.87 9.63
C PRO A 36 -21.28 -19.63 10.53
N ILE A 37 -20.88 -20.62 11.33
CA ILE A 37 -19.67 -20.52 12.17
C ILE A 37 -18.43 -20.56 11.28
N ARG A 38 -18.44 -21.41 10.26
CA ARG A 38 -17.36 -21.52 9.27
C ARG A 38 -17.19 -20.24 8.47
N THR A 39 -18.28 -19.59 8.02
CA THR A 39 -18.19 -18.31 7.30
C THR A 39 -17.61 -17.22 8.20
N ILE A 40 -18.08 -17.10 9.44
CA ILE A 40 -17.52 -16.15 10.42
C ILE A 40 -16.03 -16.45 10.68
N TYR A 41 -15.67 -17.73 10.82
CA TYR A 41 -14.28 -18.12 11.00
C TYR A 41 -13.42 -17.75 9.79
N GLU A 42 -13.86 -18.03 8.57
CA GLU A 42 -13.13 -17.70 7.35
C GLU A 42 -12.96 -16.18 7.21
N GLU A 43 -14.01 -15.40 7.47
CA GLU A 43 -13.93 -13.93 7.50
C GLU A 43 -12.98 -13.42 8.58
N THR A 44 -13.03 -14.00 9.78
CA THR A 44 -12.21 -13.55 10.91
C THR A 44 -10.76 -13.94 10.68
N LEU A 45 -10.51 -15.15 10.17
CA LEU A 45 -9.18 -15.62 9.80
C LEU A 45 -8.58 -14.73 8.71
N TYR A 46 -9.37 -14.37 7.70
CA TYR A 46 -9.00 -13.38 6.70
C TYR A 46 -8.63 -12.07 7.42
N LYS A 47 -9.54 -11.42 8.16
CA LYS A 47 -9.26 -10.18 8.92
C LYS A 47 -8.02 -10.26 9.84
N MET A 48 -7.78 -11.39 10.51
CA MET A 48 -6.61 -11.61 11.39
C MET A 48 -5.30 -11.76 10.63
N GLN A 49 -5.31 -12.45 9.48
CA GLN A 49 -4.15 -12.58 8.57
C GLN A 49 -3.69 -11.23 8.00
N HIS A 50 -4.46 -10.18 8.27
CA HIS A 50 -4.36 -8.89 7.61
C HIS A 50 -3.89 -7.74 8.53
N THR A 51 -3.24 -8.09 9.65
CA THR A 51 -2.56 -7.14 10.55
C THR A 51 -1.04 -7.10 10.26
N GLY A 52 -0.35 -5.98 10.00
CA GLY A 52 -0.78 -4.59 9.89
C GLY A 52 0.34 -3.57 9.56
N GLN A 53 1.24 -3.77 8.57
CA GLN A 53 2.19 -2.70 8.19
C GLN A 53 2.20 -2.31 6.69
N VAL A 54 2.55 -3.19 5.75
CA VAL A 54 2.30 -2.99 4.30
C VAL A 54 2.24 -4.39 3.74
N ILE A 55 1.13 -4.80 3.10
CA ILE A 55 0.94 -6.00 2.25
C ILE A 55 -0.55 -6.36 2.10
N TYR A 56 -1.44 -5.92 2.99
CA TYR A 56 -2.86 -6.23 2.85
C TYR A 56 -3.66 -5.22 2.03
N LEU A 57 -3.44 -3.91 2.22
CA LEU A 57 -4.24 -2.91 1.50
C LEU A 57 -4.13 -3.09 -0.02
N GLU A 58 -2.93 -3.34 -0.55
CA GLU A 58 -2.74 -3.68 -1.97
C GLU A 58 -3.53 -4.93 -2.38
N LYS A 59 -3.47 -5.99 -1.56
CA LYS A 59 -4.20 -7.24 -1.84
C LYS A 59 -5.70 -7.02 -1.89
N VAL A 60 -6.28 -6.37 -0.87
CA VAL A 60 -7.72 -6.09 -0.83
C VAL A 60 -8.14 -5.26 -2.02
N LEU A 61 -7.39 -4.19 -2.30
CA LEU A 61 -7.70 -3.30 -3.41
C LEU A 61 -7.72 -4.05 -4.74
N ASN A 62 -6.77 -4.96 -4.97
CA ASN A 62 -6.79 -5.78 -6.17
C ASN A 62 -7.91 -6.83 -6.16
N GLU A 63 -8.18 -7.51 -5.04
CA GLU A 63 -9.28 -8.49 -4.97
C GLU A 63 -10.66 -7.84 -5.16
N THR A 64 -10.84 -6.59 -4.71
CA THR A 64 -12.10 -5.85 -4.85
C THR A 64 -12.26 -5.14 -6.20
N PHE A 65 -11.22 -4.44 -6.67
CA PHE A 65 -11.30 -3.60 -7.87
C PHE A 65 -10.65 -4.21 -9.12
N ASN A 66 -9.86 -5.26 -8.98
CA ASN A 66 -9.21 -5.97 -10.09
C ASN A 66 -9.31 -7.51 -9.95
N PRO A 67 -10.53 -8.08 -9.86
CA PRO A 67 -10.72 -9.50 -9.57
C PRO A 67 -10.21 -10.43 -10.67
N ALA A 68 -9.94 -9.91 -11.87
CA ALA A 68 -9.42 -10.68 -12.99
C ALA A 68 -7.95 -11.10 -12.79
N LYS A 69 -7.19 -10.38 -11.93
CA LYS A 69 -5.76 -10.61 -11.75
C LYS A 69 -5.47 -11.14 -10.34
N ASN A 70 -4.66 -12.19 -10.28
CA ASN A 70 -4.23 -12.75 -9.01
C ASN A 70 -3.08 -11.91 -8.43
N TYR A 71 -3.32 -11.29 -7.27
CA TYR A 71 -2.32 -10.51 -6.57
C TYR A 71 -1.32 -11.41 -5.84
N ASN A 72 -0.02 -11.25 -6.15
CA ASN A 72 1.07 -11.88 -5.41
C ASN A 72 1.84 -10.83 -4.60
N PRO A 73 1.94 -10.98 -3.26
CA PRO A 73 2.62 -10.01 -2.41
C PRO A 73 4.14 -9.95 -2.62
N ASN A 74 4.74 -10.98 -3.22
CA ASN A 74 6.20 -11.06 -3.42
C ASN A 74 6.67 -10.35 -4.70
N PHE A 75 5.76 -9.76 -5.48
CA PHE A 75 6.13 -9.02 -6.68
C PHE A 75 6.81 -7.70 -6.35
N SER A 76 7.86 -7.34 -7.10
CA SER A 76 8.46 -6.01 -7.04
C SER A 76 7.48 -4.95 -7.55
N THR A 77 7.73 -3.69 -7.20
CA THR A 77 6.90 -2.55 -7.67
C THR A 77 6.80 -2.51 -9.19
N GLU A 78 7.90 -2.76 -9.90
CA GLU A 78 7.93 -2.83 -11.37
C GLU A 78 7.07 -3.99 -11.91
N GLN A 79 7.16 -5.17 -11.29
CA GLN A 79 6.34 -6.33 -11.66
C GLN A 79 4.85 -6.07 -11.40
N LYS A 80 4.52 -5.38 -10.30
CA LYS A 80 3.13 -4.97 -10.02
C LYS A 80 2.62 -4.00 -11.09
N ARG A 81 3.47 -3.06 -11.52
CA ARG A 81 3.16 -2.09 -12.59
C ARG A 81 2.92 -2.79 -13.93
N LEU A 82 3.82 -3.70 -14.32
CA LEU A 82 3.70 -4.51 -15.54
C LEU A 82 2.44 -5.38 -15.56
N ASN A 83 2.08 -5.93 -14.41
CA ASN A 83 0.86 -6.73 -14.26
C ASN A 83 -0.40 -5.85 -14.12
N GLU A 84 -0.30 -4.53 -14.24
CA GLU A 84 -1.38 -3.54 -14.04
C GLU A 84 -2.17 -3.82 -12.74
N LEU A 85 -1.44 -4.01 -11.63
CA LEU A 85 -1.99 -4.17 -10.30
C LEU A 85 -2.03 -2.83 -9.56
N ILE A 86 -3.00 -2.64 -8.68
CA ILE A 86 -2.99 -1.53 -7.74
C ILE A 86 -1.85 -1.78 -6.75
N TYR A 87 -0.94 -0.82 -6.60
CA TYR A 87 0.16 -0.94 -5.65
C TYR A 87 0.33 0.34 -4.84
N ILE A 88 1.03 0.22 -3.72
CA ILE A 88 1.24 1.31 -2.78
C ILE A 88 2.73 1.54 -2.64
N ASP A 89 3.11 2.82 -2.66
CA ASP A 89 4.46 3.24 -2.33
C ASP A 89 4.45 4.14 -1.11
N GLU A 90 5.47 4.02 -0.27
CA GLU A 90 5.64 4.93 0.85
C GLU A 90 6.19 6.25 0.32
N SER A 91 5.56 7.36 0.71
CA SER A 91 6.12 8.65 0.35
C SER A 91 7.43 8.85 1.10
N VAL A 92 8.52 9.05 0.37
CA VAL A 92 9.83 9.35 0.98
C VAL A 92 9.73 10.72 1.64
N LYS A 93 9.49 10.73 2.95
CA LYS A 93 9.63 11.96 3.73
C LYS A 93 11.10 12.37 3.67
N PRO A 94 11.43 13.63 3.35
CA PRO A 94 12.79 14.09 3.46
C PRO A 94 13.24 13.93 4.91
N THR A 95 14.32 13.18 5.11
CA THR A 95 14.91 12.99 6.44
C THR A 95 15.47 14.33 6.89
N LEU A 96 15.05 14.80 8.08
CA LEU A 96 15.64 15.99 8.69
C LEU A 96 17.15 15.75 8.89
N GLN A 97 17.98 16.39 8.07
CA GLN A 97 19.43 16.41 8.27
C GLN A 97 19.81 17.74 8.90
N TYR A 98 20.45 17.68 10.07
CA TYR A 98 20.94 18.85 10.78
C TYR A 98 22.24 19.34 10.13
N VAL A 99 22.29 20.63 9.79
CA VAL A 99 23.53 21.28 9.37
C VAL A 99 24.28 21.68 10.63
N TYR A 100 25.43 21.06 10.88
CA TYR A 100 26.30 21.41 12.01
C TYR A 100 27.04 22.73 11.75
N LEU A 101 27.17 23.54 12.81
CA LEU A 101 27.85 24.83 12.79
C LEU A 101 29.38 24.67 12.65
N HIS A 102 30.01 25.73 12.16
CA HIS A 102 31.42 25.90 11.73
C HIS A 102 32.55 25.31 12.62
N LYS A 103 32.27 24.80 13.82
CA LYS A 103 33.26 24.30 14.78
C LYS A 103 33.81 22.90 14.45
N GLU A 104 33.18 22.18 13.52
CA GLU A 104 33.51 20.78 13.18
C GLU A 104 34.39 20.61 11.93
N TYR A 105 34.82 21.70 11.29
CA TYR A 105 35.52 21.70 9.99
C TYR A 105 37.05 21.71 10.10
N TYR A 106 37.60 21.52 11.29
CA TYR A 106 39.04 21.46 11.49
C TYR A 106 39.50 20.01 11.45
N GLU A 107 40.27 19.70 10.43
CA GLU A 107 41.13 18.53 10.40
C GLU A 107 42.14 18.60 11.59
N PRO A 108 42.71 17.48 12.09
CA PRO A 108 43.67 17.48 13.22
C PRO A 108 44.89 18.40 13.02
N ASN A 109 45.16 18.76 11.77
CA ASN A 109 46.22 19.59 11.23
C ASN A 109 45.82 21.08 11.06
N GLY A 110 44.58 21.47 11.41
CA GLY A 110 44.15 22.87 11.52
C GLY A 110 43.72 23.55 10.21
N THR A 111 43.69 22.82 9.08
CA THR A 111 43.25 23.38 7.78
C THR A 111 41.73 23.48 7.74
N LEU A 112 41.22 24.64 7.30
CA LEU A 112 39.81 24.98 7.28
C LEU A 112 39.16 24.45 5.98
N MET A 113 38.29 23.44 6.09
CA MET A 113 37.49 22.96 4.96
C MET A 113 36.31 23.92 4.73
N LEU A 114 36.24 24.55 3.55
CA LEU A 114 35.09 25.37 3.15
C LEU A 114 34.03 24.47 2.50
N PRO A 115 32.87 24.21 3.15
CA PRO A 115 31.79 23.48 2.51
C PRO A 115 31.18 24.32 1.38
N GLN A 116 31.26 23.84 0.14
CA GLN A 116 30.52 24.45 -0.98
C GLN A 116 29.11 23.87 -1.01
N LEU A 117 28.14 24.61 -0.47
CA LEU A 117 26.72 24.26 -0.57
C LEU A 117 26.24 24.52 -2.01
N LYS A 118 26.00 23.47 -2.79
CA LYS A 118 25.36 23.57 -4.10
C LYS A 118 23.86 23.35 -3.94
N ILE A 119 23.08 24.42 -4.13
CA ILE A 119 21.62 24.39 -4.11
C ILE A 119 21.14 24.06 -5.52
N PHE A 120 20.34 23.02 -5.67
CA PHE A 120 19.72 22.63 -6.93
C PHE A 120 18.20 22.83 -6.84
N LYS A 121 17.58 23.35 -7.90
CA LYS A 121 16.12 23.33 -8.03
C LYS A 121 15.65 21.94 -8.48
N HIS A 122 14.37 21.63 -8.22
CA HIS A 122 13.77 20.33 -8.57
C HIS A 122 13.96 19.97 -10.06
N GLU A 123 13.86 20.97 -10.95
CA GLU A 123 14.00 20.83 -12.40
C GLU A 123 15.45 20.60 -12.87
N GLU A 124 16.44 20.93 -12.05
CA GLU A 124 17.87 20.87 -12.41
C GLU A 124 18.50 19.50 -12.07
N TYR A 125 17.69 18.55 -11.57
CA TYR A 125 18.14 17.26 -11.08
C TYR A 125 18.18 16.20 -12.20
N THR A 126 19.30 16.12 -12.92
CA THR A 126 19.48 15.14 -14.02
C THR A 126 20.54 14.07 -13.74
N ASN A 127 21.33 14.19 -12.66
CA ASN A 127 22.53 13.38 -12.46
C ASN A 127 22.46 12.48 -11.22
N ARG A 128 22.34 11.15 -11.43
CA ARG A 128 22.12 10.12 -10.39
C ARG A 128 23.24 9.97 -9.36
N ASN A 129 24.41 10.56 -9.60
CA ASN A 129 25.61 10.36 -8.75
C ASN A 129 25.67 11.28 -7.52
N ASN A 130 24.85 12.33 -7.47
CA ASN A 130 24.75 13.21 -6.30
C ASN A 130 23.43 12.92 -5.59
N LYS A 131 23.45 12.20 -4.47
CA LYS A 131 22.25 12.06 -3.62
C LYS A 131 21.93 13.44 -3.02
N PRO A 132 20.84 14.11 -3.42
CA PRO A 132 20.54 15.43 -2.91
C PRO A 132 20.13 15.31 -1.45
N VAL A 133 20.72 16.15 -0.61
CA VAL A 133 20.26 16.33 0.77
C VAL A 133 19.17 17.40 0.71
N TYR A 134 17.91 16.99 0.93
CA TYR A 134 16.81 17.92 1.03
C TYR A 134 16.85 18.61 2.40
N LEU A 135 17.19 19.89 2.41
CA LEU A 135 17.12 20.73 3.60
C LEU A 135 15.68 21.20 3.76
N ALA A 136 14.88 20.44 4.51
CA ALA A 136 13.51 20.80 4.76
C ALA A 136 13.44 22.02 5.71
N HIS A 137 12.80 23.10 5.25
CA HIS A 137 12.52 24.25 6.09
C HIS A 137 11.25 24.00 6.92
N ARG A 138 11.14 24.59 8.13
CA ARG A 138 9.94 24.47 8.99
C ARG A 138 8.64 24.81 8.23
N LYS A 139 8.72 25.74 7.27
CA LYS A 139 7.59 26.13 6.42
C LYS A 139 7.15 25.00 5.50
N ASP A 140 8.07 24.20 4.97
CA ASP A 140 7.76 23.10 4.05
C ASP A 140 6.92 22.01 4.73
N TYR A 141 7.13 21.77 6.03
CA TYR A 141 6.28 20.88 6.84
C TYR A 141 4.88 21.43 7.11
N THR A 142 4.69 22.74 6.97
CA THR A 142 3.39 23.38 7.21
C THR A 142 2.60 23.63 5.93
N THR A 143 3.28 23.85 4.80
CA THR A 143 2.66 24.18 3.51
C THR A 143 2.50 22.96 2.61
N ILE A 144 3.40 21.98 2.69
CA ILE A 144 3.33 20.76 1.89
C ILE A 144 2.70 19.66 2.75
N ALA A 145 1.48 19.27 2.42
CA ALA A 145 0.83 18.13 3.03
C ALA A 145 1.51 16.85 2.51
N TYR A 146 2.48 16.32 3.25
CA TYR A 146 3.06 15.03 2.91
C TYR A 146 2.03 13.92 3.18
N ALA A 147 1.55 13.26 2.14
CA ALA A 147 0.86 11.98 2.29
C ALA A 147 1.80 10.95 2.91
N ASN A 148 1.30 10.12 3.82
CA ASN A 148 2.13 9.06 4.40
C ASN A 148 2.37 7.92 3.40
N PHE A 149 1.46 7.69 2.45
CA PHE A 149 1.63 6.73 1.37
C PHE A 149 0.85 7.15 0.13
N ARG A 150 1.25 6.65 -1.03
CA ARG A 150 0.61 6.90 -2.33
C ARG A 150 0.04 5.60 -2.86
N VAL A 151 -1.18 5.66 -3.39
CA VAL A 151 -1.85 4.52 -4.03
C VAL A 151 -1.82 4.72 -5.53
N PHE A 152 -1.19 3.81 -6.24
CA PHE A 152 -1.06 3.84 -7.69
C PHE A 152 -2.10 2.94 -8.32
N ILE A 153 -2.97 3.52 -9.14
CA ILE A 153 -4.09 2.87 -9.80
C ILE A 153 -3.79 2.82 -11.31
N PRO A 154 -3.88 1.65 -11.95
CA PRO A 154 -3.69 1.56 -13.39
C PRO A 154 -4.85 2.25 -14.15
N GLU A 155 -4.55 2.93 -15.25
CA GLU A 155 -5.54 3.67 -16.05
C GLU A 155 -6.66 2.80 -16.66
N ASN A 156 -6.40 1.51 -16.86
CA ASN A 156 -7.39 0.53 -17.32
C ASN A 156 -8.61 0.41 -16.35
N LEU A 157 -8.40 0.58 -15.04
CA LEU A 157 -9.45 0.51 -14.02
C LEU A 157 -10.27 1.81 -13.95
N ILE A 158 -9.69 2.92 -14.40
CA ILE A 158 -10.36 4.22 -14.48
C ILE A 158 -11.20 4.29 -15.77
N THR A 159 -10.62 3.87 -16.90
CA THR A 159 -11.30 3.86 -18.21
C THR A 159 -12.44 2.85 -18.28
N SER A 160 -12.33 1.72 -17.57
CA SER A 160 -13.42 0.75 -17.43
C SER A 160 -14.57 1.22 -16.52
N GLY A 161 -14.41 2.34 -15.80
CA GLY A 161 -15.44 2.89 -14.91
C GLY A 161 -15.59 2.16 -13.57
N VAL A 162 -14.73 1.19 -13.27
CA VAL A 162 -14.71 0.48 -11.97
C VAL A 162 -14.33 1.45 -10.85
N ILE A 163 -13.39 2.36 -11.13
CA ILE A 163 -13.01 3.45 -10.22
C ILE A 163 -13.29 4.77 -10.92
N VAL A 164 -14.25 5.53 -10.40
CA VAL A 164 -14.56 6.87 -10.90
C VAL A 164 -13.61 7.85 -10.24
N ALA A 165 -12.78 8.49 -11.06
CA ALA A 165 -11.78 9.45 -10.58
C ALA A 165 -11.92 10.76 -11.36
N THR A 166 -11.93 11.89 -10.66
CA THR A 166 -11.92 13.21 -11.27
C THR A 166 -10.49 13.78 -11.24
N PRO A 167 -9.96 14.27 -12.38
CA PRO A 167 -8.72 15.01 -12.35
C PRO A 167 -8.96 16.31 -11.56
N SER A 168 -8.03 16.67 -10.68
CA SER A 168 -8.20 17.85 -9.82
C SER A 168 -8.00 19.18 -10.59
N GLY A 169 -7.68 19.12 -11.89
CA GLY A 169 -7.61 20.23 -12.83
C GLY A 169 -8.16 19.81 -14.21
N GLY A 170 -8.90 20.69 -14.87
CA GLY A 170 -9.80 20.37 -15.99
C GLY A 170 -9.20 19.97 -17.34
N GLU A 171 -7.90 19.70 -17.47
CA GLU A 171 -7.31 19.36 -18.78
C GLU A 171 -6.17 18.35 -18.63
N SER A 172 -6.36 17.15 -19.19
CA SER A 172 -5.40 16.03 -19.27
C SER A 172 -4.86 15.52 -17.92
N LEU A 173 -4.84 14.20 -17.74
CA LEU A 173 -4.15 13.58 -16.60
C LEU A 173 -2.65 13.88 -16.72
N GLN A 174 -2.17 14.98 -16.14
CA GLN A 174 -0.75 15.11 -15.87
C GLN A 174 -0.41 14.00 -14.88
N LYS A 175 0.36 13.01 -15.36
CA LYS A 175 0.68 11.74 -14.66
C LYS A 175 1.31 11.93 -13.27
N THR A 176 1.77 13.15 -12.98
CA THR A 176 2.43 13.55 -11.73
C THR A 176 1.50 14.18 -10.68
N GLU A 177 0.21 14.39 -10.99
CA GLU A 177 -0.75 15.02 -10.08
C GLU A 177 -1.65 14.01 -9.36
N ALA A 178 -2.00 14.33 -8.11
CA ALA A 178 -2.89 13.50 -7.30
C ALA A 178 -4.33 13.56 -7.84
N ILE A 179 -4.94 12.38 -7.96
CA ILE A 179 -6.30 12.21 -8.48
C ILE A 179 -7.28 12.09 -7.31
N LYS A 180 -8.43 12.73 -7.44
CA LYS A 180 -9.54 12.58 -6.48
C LYS A 180 -10.43 11.42 -6.93
N VAL A 181 -10.34 10.30 -6.22
CA VAL A 181 -11.24 9.15 -6.43
C VAL A 181 -12.60 9.47 -5.81
N ALA A 182 -13.66 9.48 -6.63
CA ALA A 182 -15.03 9.78 -6.22
C ALA A 182 -15.79 8.54 -5.69
N THR A 183 -15.28 7.32 -5.95
CA THR A 183 -15.88 6.08 -5.49
C THR A 183 -15.88 5.98 -3.96
N ILE A 184 -17.08 5.99 -3.37
CA ILE A 184 -17.28 5.94 -1.89
C ILE A 184 -16.76 4.63 -1.30
N GLU A 185 -17.01 3.51 -1.97
CA GLU A 185 -16.58 2.18 -1.51
C GLU A 185 -15.05 2.09 -1.38
N TYR A 186 -14.34 2.64 -2.37
CA TYR A 186 -12.88 2.73 -2.35
C TYR A 186 -12.39 3.55 -1.14
N GLN A 187 -12.99 4.72 -0.91
CA GLN A 187 -12.63 5.57 0.24
C GLN A 187 -12.91 4.88 1.58
N ASN A 188 -14.07 4.23 1.72
CA ASN A 188 -14.44 3.51 2.95
C ASN A 188 -13.48 2.36 3.24
N LEU A 189 -13.13 1.59 2.22
CA LEU A 189 -12.18 0.48 2.31
C LEU A 189 -10.80 0.97 2.72
N LEU A 190 -10.32 2.03 2.08
CA LEU A 190 -9.02 2.60 2.40
C LEU A 190 -9.01 3.20 3.80
N ASN A 191 -10.09 3.85 4.22
CA ASN A 191 -10.24 4.42 5.56
C ASN A 191 -10.32 3.36 6.66
N PHE A 192 -10.90 2.20 6.37
CA PHE A 192 -10.98 1.08 7.31
C PHE A 192 -9.61 0.42 7.53
N TYR A 193 -8.83 0.26 6.46
CA TYR A 193 -7.55 -0.46 6.51
C TYR A 193 -6.32 0.43 6.70
N LYS A 194 -6.42 1.75 6.47
CA LYS A 194 -5.31 2.66 6.79
C LYS A 194 -5.10 2.70 8.31
N LEU A 195 -3.84 2.74 8.75
CA LEU A 195 -3.52 3.03 10.14
C LEU A 195 -4.08 4.41 10.53
N ALA A 196 -4.69 4.49 11.71
CA ALA A 196 -5.22 5.73 12.24
C ALA A 196 -4.17 6.85 12.20
N GLY A 197 -4.53 8.00 11.64
CA GLY A 197 -3.64 9.15 11.47
C GLY A 197 -2.74 9.12 10.23
N LYS A 198 -2.78 8.08 9.38
CA LYS A 198 -2.10 8.11 8.08
C LYS A 198 -2.94 8.79 6.99
N SER A 199 -2.34 9.77 6.31
CA SER A 199 -2.86 10.40 5.09
C SER A 199 -2.44 9.61 3.84
N TYR A 200 -3.22 9.71 2.77
CA TYR A 200 -2.92 9.06 1.50
C TYR A 200 -3.25 9.98 0.31
N GLU A 201 -2.59 9.74 -0.81
CA GLU A 201 -2.89 10.33 -2.12
C GLU A 201 -3.05 9.20 -3.14
N SER A 202 -3.90 9.41 -4.16
CA SER A 202 -4.09 8.44 -5.24
C SER A 202 -3.54 9.00 -6.54
N TYR A 203 -2.90 8.16 -7.34
CA TYR A 203 -2.28 8.51 -8.62
C TYR A 203 -2.69 7.49 -9.68
N SER A 204 -2.81 7.92 -10.93
CA SER A 204 -2.93 6.99 -12.06
C SER A 204 -1.56 6.72 -12.67
N TYR A 205 -1.39 5.56 -13.29
CA TYR A 205 -0.21 5.26 -14.08
C TYR A 205 -0.58 4.49 -15.35
N SER A 206 0.23 4.66 -16.40
CA SER A 206 0.16 3.87 -17.63
C SER A 206 1.44 3.03 -17.81
N LEU A 207 1.37 2.00 -18.66
CA LEU A 207 2.53 1.13 -18.95
C LEU A 207 3.61 1.83 -19.79
N ASP A 208 3.25 2.90 -20.51
CA ASP A 208 4.15 3.66 -21.37
C ASP A 208 5.24 4.43 -20.59
N ASP A 209 5.16 4.45 -19.25
CA ASP A 209 6.10 5.16 -18.38
C ASP A 209 7.36 4.34 -18.02
N LEU A 210 7.65 3.26 -18.76
CA LEU A 210 8.80 2.35 -18.52
C LEU A 210 10.07 2.69 -19.34
N ASP A 211 10.06 3.74 -20.15
CA ASP A 211 11.20 4.17 -20.97
C ASP A 211 12.21 5.08 -20.22
#